data_AF-A0A0M0LS48-F1
#
_entry.id   AF-A0A0M0LS48-F1
#
_cell.length_a   1.000
_cell.length_b   1.000
_cell.length_c   1.000
_cell.angle_alpha   90.00
_cell.angle_beta   90.00
_cell.angle_gamma   90.00
#
_symmetry.space_group_name_H-M   'P 1'
#
loop_
_entity.id
_entity.type
_entity.pdbx_description
1 polymer ?
#
loop_
_entity_poly.entity_id
_entity_poly.type
_entity_poly.pdbx_seq_one_letter_code
_entity_poly.pdbx_strand_id
1 'polypeptide(L)'
;MEGEASRNRRRALQVLMADLKDQTDCTGRDLYTFGVYTGASIKFWLDRFASLKVATGQMWGFDSFEGLPEEAPGVALEGDEWKPGGFSAADQFGVYTFGEVRRRIEDFLGPSHAAKTRLVKGFFLDVLTQSLVNERRMQPALLIDIDVDLYLSAVQCLDWCFAQGIIVPGTVVRC
;
A
#
# COMPACT_ATOMS: atom_id res chain seq x y z
N MET A 1 2.25 -24.64 3.07
CA MET A 1 1.61 -24.17 1.82
C MET A 1 1.82 -22.69 1.73
N GLU A 2 2.36 -22.20 0.63
CA GLU A 2 2.59 -20.77 0.44
C GLU A 2 1.36 -20.11 -0.19
N GLY A 3 0.81 -19.09 0.47
CA GLY A 3 -0.39 -18.38 0.03
C GLY A 3 -0.18 -17.62 -1.29
N GLU A 4 -1.25 -17.47 -2.06
CA GLU A 4 -1.26 -16.84 -3.39
C GLU A 4 -0.71 -15.40 -3.40
N ALA A 5 -1.07 -14.60 -2.39
CA ALA A 5 -0.54 -13.24 -2.23
C ALA A 5 1.01 -13.18 -2.13
N SER A 6 1.64 -14.16 -1.48
CA SER A 6 3.12 -14.26 -1.42
C SER A 6 3.73 -14.52 -2.80
N ARG A 7 3.05 -15.31 -3.63
CA ARG A 7 3.49 -15.65 -4.99
C ARG A 7 3.42 -14.44 -5.92
N ASN A 8 2.34 -13.67 -5.85
CA ASN A 8 2.14 -12.48 -6.68
C ASN A 8 3.16 -11.39 -6.35
N ARG A 9 3.44 -11.15 -5.06
CA ARG A 9 4.49 -10.20 -4.65
C ARG A 9 5.88 -10.60 -5.17
N ARG A 10 6.21 -11.90 -5.21
CA ARG A 10 7.48 -12.35 -5.81
C ARG A 10 7.58 -12.08 -7.31
N ARG A 11 6.48 -12.20 -8.05
CA ARG A 11 6.48 -11.89 -9.49
C ARG A 11 6.72 -10.40 -9.75
N ALA A 12 6.03 -9.53 -9.03
CA ALA A 12 6.26 -8.09 -9.12
C ALA A 12 7.71 -7.73 -8.76
N LEU A 13 8.28 -8.38 -7.73
CA LEU A 13 9.69 -8.21 -7.39
C LEU A 13 10.63 -8.65 -8.53
N GLN A 14 10.34 -9.77 -9.20
CA GLN A 14 11.15 -10.24 -10.34
C GLN A 14 11.13 -9.25 -11.50
N VAL A 15 9.95 -8.70 -11.84
CA VAL A 15 9.83 -7.67 -12.88
C VAL A 15 10.63 -6.43 -12.50
N LEU A 16 10.49 -5.97 -11.26
CA LEU A 16 11.22 -4.80 -10.76
C LEU A 16 12.73 -5.02 -10.81
N MET A 17 13.22 -6.18 -10.38
CA MET A 17 14.65 -6.48 -10.40
C MET A 17 15.21 -6.59 -11.82
N ALA A 18 14.42 -7.09 -12.77
CA ALA A 18 14.82 -7.13 -14.17
C ALA A 18 14.94 -5.72 -14.78
N ASP A 19 14.09 -4.78 -14.34
CA ASP A 19 14.13 -3.38 -14.80
C ASP A 19 15.29 -2.59 -14.17
N LEU A 20 15.58 -2.82 -12.88
CA LEU A 20 16.62 -2.08 -12.16
C LEU A 20 18.04 -2.35 -12.67
N LYS A 21 18.34 -3.49 -13.32
CA LYS A 21 19.65 -3.81 -13.93
C LYS A 21 20.85 -3.38 -13.07
N ASP A 22 20.89 -3.86 -11.83
CA ASP A 22 21.91 -3.57 -10.80
C ASP A 22 21.85 -2.18 -10.14
N GLN A 23 20.89 -1.32 -10.50
CA GLN A 23 20.63 -0.08 -9.78
C GLN A 23 20.13 -0.38 -8.36
N THR A 24 20.90 0.04 -7.37
CA THR A 24 20.58 -0.13 -5.94
C THR A 24 20.18 1.16 -5.25
N ASP A 25 20.40 2.33 -5.87
CA ASP A 25 19.92 3.61 -5.36
C ASP A 25 18.66 4.05 -6.10
N CYS A 26 17.52 3.94 -5.43
CA CYS A 26 16.21 4.42 -5.84
C CYS A 26 15.64 5.40 -4.81
N THR A 27 16.49 6.12 -4.07
CA THR A 27 16.05 7.04 -3.00
C THR A 27 15.14 8.17 -3.48
N GLY A 28 15.19 8.51 -4.77
CA GLY A 28 14.27 9.45 -5.43
C GLY A 28 12.91 8.85 -5.82
N ARG A 29 12.60 7.61 -5.43
CA ARG A 29 11.33 6.93 -5.76
C ARG A 29 10.71 6.27 -4.54
N ASP A 30 9.45 6.57 -4.31
CA ASP A 30 8.70 6.10 -3.13
C ASP A 30 8.06 4.72 -3.37
N LEU A 31 7.63 4.07 -2.30
CA LEU A 31 6.85 2.84 -2.31
C LEU A 31 5.41 3.16 -1.86
N TYR A 32 4.42 2.54 -2.50
CA TYR A 32 3.02 2.79 -2.21
C TYR A 32 2.29 1.48 -1.95
N THR A 33 1.52 1.41 -0.88
CA THR A 33 0.62 0.30 -0.57
C THR A 33 -0.77 0.83 -0.25
N PHE A 34 -1.76 0.39 -1.02
CA PHE A 34 -3.17 0.67 -0.80
C PHE A 34 -3.84 -0.59 -0.27
N GLY A 35 -4.53 -0.49 0.87
CA GLY A 35 -4.97 -1.66 1.64
C GLY A 35 -3.82 -2.19 2.49
N VAL A 36 -3.60 -1.57 3.65
CA VAL A 36 -2.51 -1.90 4.58
C VAL A 36 -2.92 -3.01 5.53
N TYR A 37 -4.16 -3.00 6.00
CA TYR A 37 -4.68 -3.87 7.06
C TYR A 37 -3.72 -3.91 8.27
N THR A 38 -3.04 -5.03 8.48
CA THR A 38 -2.09 -5.25 9.58
C THR A 38 -0.63 -4.91 9.25
N GLY A 39 -0.34 -4.47 8.02
CA GLY A 39 0.99 -4.05 7.58
C GLY A 39 1.88 -5.16 6.99
N ALA A 40 1.35 -6.37 6.77
CA ALA A 40 2.11 -7.51 6.25
C ALA A 40 2.76 -7.24 4.88
N SER A 41 2.04 -6.61 3.94
CA SER A 41 2.58 -6.26 2.62
C SER A 41 3.69 -5.21 2.72
N ILE A 42 3.50 -4.16 3.52
CA ILE A 42 4.54 -3.16 3.80
C ILE A 42 5.81 -3.82 4.33
N LYS A 43 5.66 -4.69 5.35
CA LYS A 43 6.79 -5.41 5.95
C LYS A 43 7.53 -6.25 4.90
N PHE A 44 6.78 -7.01 4.10
CA PHE A 44 7.34 -7.82 3.04
C PHE A 44 8.21 -6.98 2.10
N TRP A 45 7.70 -5.85 1.60
CA TRP A 45 8.44 -5.03 0.64
C TRP A 45 9.70 -4.44 1.25
N LEU A 46 9.58 -3.82 2.42
CA LEU A 46 10.72 -3.20 3.09
C LEU A 46 11.80 -4.24 3.46
N ASP A 47 11.42 -5.43 3.95
CA ASP A 47 12.36 -6.53 4.20
C ASP A 47 13.06 -6.99 2.91
N ARG A 48 12.34 -7.05 1.79
CA ARG A 48 12.91 -7.46 0.50
C ARG A 48 13.89 -6.43 -0.03
N PHE A 49 13.50 -5.16 -0.10
CA PHE A 49 14.41 -4.09 -0.53
C PHE A 49 15.65 -3.99 0.36
N ALA A 50 15.50 -4.12 1.68
CA ALA A 50 16.63 -4.17 2.60
C ALA A 50 17.56 -5.37 2.32
N SER A 51 17.00 -6.58 2.14
CA SER A 51 17.79 -7.78 1.85
C SER A 51 18.55 -7.70 0.52
N LEU A 52 17.99 -6.99 -0.45
CA LEU A 52 18.58 -6.76 -1.78
C LEU A 52 19.50 -5.54 -1.81
N LYS A 53 19.65 -4.84 -0.68
CA LYS A 53 20.43 -3.60 -0.55
C LYS A 53 19.98 -2.51 -1.52
N VAL A 54 18.70 -2.47 -1.86
CA VAL A 54 18.10 -1.43 -2.70
C VAL A 54 17.58 -0.34 -1.77
N ALA A 55 18.19 0.84 -1.83
CA ALA A 55 17.72 2.03 -1.17
C ALA A 55 16.51 2.59 -1.92
N THR A 56 15.45 2.93 -1.20
CA THR A 56 14.22 3.52 -1.76
C THR A 56 13.87 4.80 -1.01
N GLY A 57 12.97 5.60 -1.56
CA GLY A 57 12.29 6.69 -0.87
C GLY A 57 11.35 6.21 0.24
N GLN A 58 10.39 7.03 0.64
CA GLN A 58 9.44 6.73 1.71
C GLN A 58 8.50 5.57 1.34
N MET A 59 7.97 4.88 2.35
CA MET A 59 6.86 3.95 2.19
C MET A 59 5.55 4.64 2.61
N TRP A 60 4.60 4.76 1.70
CA TRP A 60 3.27 5.29 1.95
C TRP A 60 2.25 4.16 2.03
N GLY A 61 1.55 4.08 3.16
CA GLY A 61 0.45 3.14 3.38
C GLY A 61 -0.87 3.86 3.50
N PHE A 62 -1.86 3.51 2.67
CA PHE A 62 -3.19 4.11 2.66
C PHE A 62 -4.24 3.08 3.04
N ASP A 63 -5.05 3.40 4.05
CA ASP A 63 -6.11 2.52 4.54
C ASP A 63 -7.12 3.32 5.38
N SER A 64 -8.37 2.87 5.44
CA SER A 64 -9.34 3.39 6.40
C SER A 64 -8.98 2.96 7.84
N PHE A 65 -8.38 1.78 7.97
CA PHE A 65 -8.17 0.98 9.17
C PHE A 65 -9.47 0.53 9.86
N GLU A 66 -10.59 0.83 9.23
CA GLU A 66 -11.97 0.57 9.68
C GLU A 66 -12.66 -0.47 8.79
N GLY A 67 -11.93 -1.00 7.80
CA GLY A 67 -12.40 -2.00 6.85
C GLY A 67 -12.87 -1.41 5.52
N LEU A 68 -13.46 -2.28 4.70
CA LEU A 68 -13.91 -1.94 3.36
C LEU A 68 -15.04 -0.89 3.38
N PRO A 69 -15.09 0.03 2.39
CA PRO A 69 -16.25 0.89 2.17
C PRO A 69 -17.41 0.11 1.52
N GLU A 70 -18.51 0.82 1.24
CA GLU A 70 -19.51 0.35 0.28
C GLU A 70 -18.89 0.22 -1.12
N GLU A 71 -19.28 -0.82 -1.85
CA GLU A 71 -18.89 -1.01 -3.25
C GLU A 71 -19.75 -0.14 -4.19
N ALA A 72 -19.28 0.06 -5.43
CA ALA A 72 -20.00 0.79 -6.46
C ALA A 72 -21.44 0.24 -6.68
N PRO A 73 -22.45 1.13 -6.87
CA PRO A 73 -23.82 0.71 -7.11
C PRO A 73 -23.93 -0.26 -8.29
N GLY A 74 -24.56 -1.40 -8.05
CA GLY A 74 -24.80 -2.43 -9.07
C GLY A 74 -23.61 -3.36 -9.34
N VAL A 75 -22.49 -3.21 -8.63
CA VAL A 75 -21.39 -4.18 -8.66
C VAL A 75 -21.66 -5.25 -7.59
N ALA A 76 -21.57 -6.52 -7.99
CA ALA A 76 -21.75 -7.65 -7.08
C ALA A 76 -20.47 -7.90 -6.28
N LEU A 77 -20.63 -8.17 -4.98
CA LEU A 77 -19.53 -8.60 -4.13
C LEU A 77 -19.22 -10.07 -4.39
N GLU A 78 -17.93 -10.42 -4.34
CA GLU A 78 -17.48 -11.80 -4.57
C GLU A 78 -17.81 -12.75 -3.41
N GLY A 79 -18.11 -12.22 -2.22
CA GLY A 79 -18.52 -13.01 -1.05
C GLY A 79 -18.92 -12.15 0.16
N ASP A 80 -19.47 -12.81 1.19
CA ASP A 80 -20.00 -12.17 2.41
C ASP A 80 -18.94 -11.44 3.25
N GLU A 81 -17.67 -11.76 3.04
CA GLU A 81 -16.52 -11.14 3.69
C GLU A 81 -16.11 -9.81 3.04
N TRP A 82 -16.44 -9.59 1.77
CA TRP A 82 -16.23 -8.34 1.03
C TRP A 82 -17.35 -7.32 1.24
N LYS A 83 -17.81 -7.19 2.49
CA LYS A 83 -18.86 -6.24 2.87
C LYS A 83 -18.26 -5.03 3.61
N PRO A 84 -19.01 -3.93 3.76
CA PRO A 84 -18.59 -2.79 4.55
C PRO A 84 -18.11 -3.18 5.94
N GLY A 85 -16.96 -2.63 6.36
CA GLY A 85 -16.27 -2.97 7.61
C GLY A 85 -15.49 -4.30 7.59
N GLY A 86 -15.59 -5.09 6.52
CA GLY A 86 -14.76 -6.27 6.30
C GLY A 86 -13.27 -5.90 6.34
N PHE A 87 -12.43 -6.82 6.84
CA PHE A 87 -10.99 -6.62 6.96
C PHE A 87 -10.56 -5.38 7.78
N SER A 88 -11.34 -4.98 8.78
CA SER A 88 -10.98 -3.91 9.71
C SER A 88 -9.72 -4.26 10.53
N ALA A 89 -8.68 -3.45 10.39
CA ALA A 89 -7.46 -3.57 11.20
C ALA A 89 -7.76 -3.26 12.69
N ALA A 90 -8.65 -2.29 12.94
CA ALA A 90 -9.11 -1.97 14.29
C ALA A 90 -9.75 -3.18 14.98
N ASP A 91 -10.64 -3.89 14.28
CA ASP A 91 -11.29 -5.11 14.79
C ASP A 91 -10.27 -6.23 15.00
N GLN A 92 -9.38 -6.42 14.02
CA GLN A 92 -8.33 -7.44 14.09
C GLN A 92 -7.39 -7.26 15.29
N PHE A 93 -7.06 -6.01 15.63
CA PHE A 93 -6.19 -5.69 16.76
C PHE A 93 -6.95 -5.50 18.08
N GLY A 94 -8.28 -5.38 18.05
CA GLY A 94 -9.11 -5.03 19.19
C GLY A 94 -8.81 -3.64 19.75
N VAL A 95 -8.41 -2.68 18.90
CA VAL A 95 -8.10 -1.29 19.27
C VAL A 95 -8.76 -0.33 18.27
N TYR A 96 -9.40 0.72 18.77
CA TYR A 96 -10.33 1.55 17.96
C TYR A 96 -9.88 3.00 17.79
N THR A 97 -8.71 3.36 18.33
CA THR A 97 -8.08 4.63 18.00
C THR A 97 -7.03 4.42 16.92
N PHE A 98 -6.94 5.36 15.97
CA PHE A 98 -5.93 5.28 14.93
C PHE A 98 -4.50 5.28 15.48
N GLY A 99 -4.26 6.02 16.58
CA GLY A 99 -2.95 6.03 17.23
C GLY A 99 -2.52 4.63 17.71
N GLU A 100 -3.47 3.85 18.23
CA GLU A 100 -3.18 2.47 18.65
C GLU A 100 -3.02 1.53 17.47
N VAL A 101 -3.88 1.61 16.44
CA VAL A 101 -3.73 0.80 15.22
C VAL A 101 -2.38 1.07 14.56
N ARG A 102 -2.03 2.34 14.37
CA ARG A 102 -0.73 2.78 13.86
C ARG A 102 0.41 2.17 14.68
N ARG A 103 0.34 2.29 16.01
CA ARG A 103 1.37 1.73 16.90
C ARG A 103 1.51 0.21 16.70
N ARG A 104 0.41 -0.55 16.61
CA ARG A 104 0.48 -2.01 16.37
C ARG A 104 1.17 -2.34 15.06
N ILE A 105 0.89 -1.58 14.01
CA ILE A 105 1.55 -1.75 12.70
C ILE A 105 3.02 -1.40 12.82
N GLU A 106 3.38 -0.24 13.38
CA GLU A 106 4.77 0.21 13.56
C GLU A 106 5.59 -0.77 14.40
N ASP A 107 5.02 -1.31 15.49
CA ASP A 107 5.63 -2.36 16.32
C ASP A 107 5.92 -3.63 15.50
N PHE A 108 4.98 -4.05 14.65
CA PHE A 108 5.14 -5.20 13.76
C PHE A 108 6.19 -4.96 12.66
N LEU A 109 6.26 -3.75 12.12
CA LEU A 109 7.26 -3.36 11.12
C LEU A 109 8.68 -3.35 11.73
N GLY A 110 8.79 -2.96 13.00
CA GLY A 110 10.06 -2.71 13.68
C GLY A 110 10.58 -1.29 13.42
N PRO A 111 11.52 -0.79 14.25
CA PRO A 111 11.85 0.63 14.33
C PRO A 111 12.38 1.22 13.02
N SER A 112 13.27 0.51 12.32
CA SER A 112 13.85 0.98 11.06
C SER A 112 12.81 1.15 9.96
N HIS A 113 11.87 0.21 9.87
CA HIS A 113 10.82 0.20 8.86
C HIS A 113 9.71 1.19 9.21
N ALA A 114 9.35 1.29 10.50
CA ALA A 114 8.41 2.28 11.00
C ALA A 114 8.89 3.72 10.71
N ALA A 115 10.18 4.02 10.94
CA ALA A 115 10.75 5.33 10.65
C ALA A 115 10.65 5.74 9.16
N LYS A 116 10.64 4.75 8.27
CA LYS A 116 10.51 4.91 6.81
C LYS A 116 9.06 4.90 6.30
N THR A 117 8.11 4.55 7.17
CA THR A 117 6.70 4.37 6.79
C THR A 117 5.88 5.58 7.19
N ARG A 118 4.92 5.96 6.35
CA ARG A 118 3.93 7.01 6.58
C ARG A 118 2.54 6.43 6.32
N LEU A 119 1.76 6.28 7.38
CA LEU A 119 0.39 5.78 7.30
C LEU A 119 -0.61 6.94 7.18
N VAL A 120 -1.40 6.90 6.12
CA VAL A 120 -2.49 7.84 5.82
C VAL A 120 -3.80 7.14 6.13
N LYS A 121 -4.53 7.64 7.13
CA LYS A 121 -5.84 7.11 7.53
C LYS A 121 -6.96 7.79 6.76
N GLY A 122 -7.84 6.98 6.19
CA GLY A 122 -9.16 7.36 5.68
C GLY A 122 -9.52 6.58 4.42
N PHE A 123 -10.79 6.66 4.01
CA PHE A 123 -11.23 6.07 2.75
C PHE A 123 -10.60 6.82 1.57
N PHE A 124 -10.33 6.10 0.47
CA PHE A 124 -9.58 6.64 -0.66
C PHE A 124 -10.22 7.89 -1.26
N LEU A 125 -11.56 7.92 -1.35
CA LEU A 125 -12.31 9.10 -1.81
C LEU A 125 -12.00 10.38 -1.01
N ASP A 126 -11.76 10.25 0.29
CA ASP A 126 -11.55 11.39 1.19
C ASP A 126 -10.09 11.81 1.24
N VAL A 127 -9.16 10.86 1.18
CA VAL A 127 -7.73 11.12 1.45
C VAL A 127 -6.90 11.31 0.19
N LEU A 128 -7.30 10.75 -0.95
CA LEU A 128 -6.57 10.85 -2.21
C LEU A 128 -6.90 12.17 -2.93
N THR A 129 -6.55 13.28 -2.29
CA THR A 129 -6.77 14.63 -2.82
C THR A 129 -5.71 15.03 -3.85
N GLN A 130 -6.01 16.05 -4.68
CA GLN A 130 -5.06 16.60 -5.65
C GLN A 130 -3.88 17.34 -4.99
N SER A 131 -4.02 17.80 -3.75
CA SER A 131 -2.96 18.53 -3.05
C SER A 131 -2.02 17.61 -2.26
N LEU A 132 -2.44 16.37 -1.98
CA LEU A 132 -1.74 15.45 -1.07
C LEU A 132 -0.28 15.22 -1.47
N VAL A 133 0.00 14.99 -2.76
CA VAL A 133 1.36 14.74 -3.26
C VAL A 133 2.29 15.91 -2.95
N ASN A 134 1.83 17.13 -3.20
CA ASN A 134 2.60 18.35 -2.96
C ASN A 134 2.76 18.63 -1.45
N GLU A 135 1.68 18.49 -0.67
CA GLU A 135 1.68 18.71 0.78
C GLU A 135 2.63 17.77 1.52
N ARG A 136 2.68 16.51 1.07
CA ARG A 136 3.47 15.44 1.69
C ARG A 136 4.82 15.22 1.01
N ARG A 137 5.11 15.95 -0.08
CA ARG A 137 6.32 15.85 -0.91
C ARG A 137 6.57 14.42 -1.41
N MET A 138 5.48 13.75 -1.80
CA MET A 138 5.51 12.39 -2.33
C MET A 138 6.30 12.36 -3.65
N GLN A 139 7.05 11.28 -3.87
CA GLN A 139 7.86 11.08 -5.09
C GLN A 139 7.19 10.06 -6.02
N PRO A 140 7.50 10.07 -7.33
CA PRO A 140 7.06 9.01 -8.24
C PRO A 140 7.36 7.61 -7.69
N ALA A 141 6.42 6.69 -7.88
CA ALA A 141 6.47 5.37 -7.27
C ALA A 141 7.50 4.48 -7.96
N LEU A 142 8.38 3.82 -7.20
CA LEU A 142 9.14 2.64 -7.63
C LEU A 142 8.22 1.44 -7.82
N LEU A 143 7.38 1.22 -6.81
CA LEU A 143 6.43 0.13 -6.70
C LEU A 143 5.12 0.65 -6.14
N ILE A 144 4.02 0.19 -6.74
CA ILE A 144 2.66 0.36 -6.20
C ILE A 144 2.08 -1.04 -5.96
N ASP A 145 1.64 -1.27 -4.73
CA ASP A 145 0.94 -2.47 -4.31
C ASP A 145 -0.53 -2.11 -4.00
N ILE A 146 -1.46 -2.59 -4.82
CA ILE A 146 -2.89 -2.35 -4.68
C ILE A 146 -3.54 -3.64 -4.20
N ASP A 147 -3.96 -3.66 -2.94
CA ASP A 147 -4.56 -4.83 -2.25
C ASP A 147 -5.83 -4.36 -1.55
N VAL A 148 -6.76 -3.79 -2.32
CA VAL A 148 -7.95 -3.06 -1.83
C VAL A 148 -9.27 -3.77 -2.07
N ASP A 149 -9.20 -4.97 -2.66
CA ASP A 149 -10.29 -5.90 -2.98
C ASP A 149 -11.42 -5.39 -3.90
N LEU A 150 -12.03 -4.26 -3.54
CA LEU A 150 -13.19 -3.68 -4.23
C LEU A 150 -12.81 -2.99 -5.54
N TYR A 151 -13.68 -3.12 -6.53
CA TYR A 151 -13.56 -2.45 -7.82
C TYR A 151 -13.47 -0.94 -7.65
N LEU A 152 -14.38 -0.35 -6.89
CA LEU A 152 -14.43 1.10 -6.67
C LEU A 152 -13.12 1.62 -6.05
N SER A 153 -12.59 0.88 -5.08
CA SER A 153 -11.34 1.25 -4.41
C SER A 153 -10.14 1.15 -5.35
N ALA A 154 -10.06 0.08 -6.15
CA ALA A 154 -8.98 -0.09 -7.12
C ALA A 154 -8.97 1.04 -8.17
N VAL A 155 -10.15 1.42 -8.68
CA VAL A 155 -10.29 2.53 -9.63
C VAL A 155 -9.86 3.84 -9.00
N GLN A 156 -10.31 4.15 -7.78
CA GLN A 156 -9.94 5.38 -7.07
C GLN A 156 -8.41 5.49 -6.87
N CYS A 157 -7.76 4.41 -6.45
CA CYS A 157 -6.31 4.37 -6.28
C CYS A 157 -5.57 4.59 -7.60
N LEU A 158 -5.93 3.84 -8.64
CA LEU A 158 -5.27 3.92 -9.94
C LEU A 158 -5.47 5.28 -10.60
N ASP A 159 -6.70 5.81 -10.62
CA ASP A 159 -7.02 7.11 -11.20
C ASP A 159 -6.20 8.22 -10.53
N TRP A 160 -6.16 8.22 -9.18
CA TRP A 160 -5.34 9.18 -8.44
C TRP A 160 -3.85 9.05 -8.76
N CYS A 161 -3.31 7.82 -8.78
CA CYS A 161 -1.90 7.60 -9.07
C CYS A 161 -1.49 8.09 -10.48
N PHE A 162 -2.34 7.92 -11.49
CA PHE A 162 -2.10 8.47 -12.82
C PHE A 162 -2.26 9.98 -12.84
N ALA A 163 -3.36 10.51 -12.29
CA ALA A 163 -3.65 11.94 -12.31
C ALA A 163 -2.58 12.78 -11.59
N GLN A 164 -1.98 12.23 -10.52
CA GLN A 164 -0.95 12.92 -9.73
C GLN A 164 0.49 12.65 -10.20
N GLY A 165 0.69 11.91 -11.30
CA GLY A 165 2.03 11.60 -11.80
C GLY A 165 2.86 10.70 -10.88
N ILE A 166 2.19 9.91 -10.02
CA ILE A 166 2.84 8.91 -9.17
C ILE A 166 3.31 7.72 -10.03
N ILE A 167 2.52 7.34 -11.04
CA ILE A 167 2.91 6.33 -12.03
C ILE A 167 3.70 7.02 -13.15
N VAL A 168 4.94 6.56 -13.36
CA VAL A 168 5.85 7.03 -14.41
C VAL A 168 6.45 5.83 -15.14
N PRO A 169 7.10 6.01 -16.31
CA PRO A 169 7.85 4.93 -16.94
C PRO A 169 8.83 4.28 -15.96
N GLY A 170 8.82 2.94 -15.89
CA GLY A 170 9.61 2.16 -14.91
C GLY A 170 8.93 1.97 -13.55
N THR A 171 7.69 2.43 -13.34
CA THR A 171 6.86 2.04 -12.18
C THR A 171 6.32 0.64 -12.37
N VAL A 172 6.50 -0.23 -11.36
CA VAL A 172 5.83 -1.54 -11.30
C VAL A 172 4.55 -1.41 -10.49
N VAL A 173 3.43 -1.84 -11.06
CA VAL A 173 2.13 -1.88 -10.38
C VAL A 173 1.75 -3.34 -10.18
N ARG A 174 1.46 -3.71 -8.94
CA ARG A 174 0.82 -4.98 -8.57
C ARG A 174 -0.62 -4.68 -8.17
N CYS A 175 -1.55 -5.44 -8.73
CA CYS A 175 -2.91 -5.62 -8.22
C CYS A 175 -3.09 -7.11 -7.89
#